data_AF-A0AAU5G0Q6-F1
#
_entry.id   AF-A0AAU5G0Q6-F1
#
_cell.length_a   1.000
_cell.length_b   1.000
_cell.length_c   1.000
_cell.angle_alpha   90.00
_cell.angle_beta   90.00
_cell.angle_gamma   90.00
#
_symmetry.space_group_name_H-M   'P 1'
#
loop_
_entity.id
_entity.type
_entity.pdbx_description
1 polymer ?
#
loop_
_entity_poly.entity_id
_entity_poly.type
_entity_poly.pdbx_seq_one_letter_code
_entity_poly.pdbx_strand_id
1 'polypeptide(L)'
;MTYNPNSWPGGFTADVTITNTGSTAVNGWTLGYTLPSGQTISNVWNANISPSSGAVKATNVSFNGQIPANGGTANFGYQGTWTGSTFSKPTSFTLNGATCTAS
;
A
#
# COMPACT_ATOMS: atom_id res chain seq x y z
N MET A 1 5.59 7.15 4.67
CA MET A 1 4.61 6.44 3.80
C MET A 1 3.25 7.02 4.10
N THR A 2 2.44 7.25 3.08
CA THR A 2 1.13 7.89 3.24
C THR A 2 0.03 6.95 2.76
N TYR A 3 -1.01 6.78 3.57
CA TYR A 3 -2.19 5.96 3.26
C TYR A 3 -3.44 6.83 3.24
N ASN A 4 -4.00 7.08 2.05
CA ASN A 4 -5.16 7.95 1.87
C ASN A 4 -6.39 7.14 1.42
N PRO A 5 -7.24 6.68 2.36
CA PRO A 5 -8.46 5.97 2.00
C PRO A 5 -9.62 6.92 1.72
N ASN A 6 -10.48 6.50 0.80
CA ASN A 6 -11.83 7.01 0.63
C ASN A 6 -12.81 5.83 0.79
N SER A 7 -13.62 5.84 1.85
CA SER A 7 -14.50 4.72 2.20
C SER A 7 -15.96 5.13 2.27
N TRP A 8 -16.84 4.22 1.88
CA TRP A 8 -18.29 4.31 1.98
C TRP A 8 -18.85 2.98 2.50
N PRO A 9 -20.14 2.88 2.88
CA PRO A 9 -20.71 1.61 3.33
C PRO A 9 -20.49 0.49 2.29
N GLY A 10 -19.76 -0.56 2.67
CA GLY A 10 -19.50 -1.73 1.84
C GLY A 10 -18.31 -1.63 0.87
N GLY A 11 -17.67 -0.47 0.72
CA GLY A 11 -16.59 -0.28 -0.26
C GLY A 11 -15.58 0.80 0.11
N PHE A 12 -14.41 0.74 -0.51
CA PHE A 12 -13.37 1.76 -0.36
C PHE A 12 -12.41 1.78 -1.54
N THR A 13 -11.74 2.92 -1.73
CA THR A 13 -10.48 3.04 -2.48
C THR A 13 -9.39 3.49 -1.53
N ALA A 14 -8.14 3.15 -1.84
CA ALA A 14 -6.97 3.61 -1.12
C ALA A 14 -5.86 4.00 -2.09
N ASP A 15 -5.36 5.23 -1.95
CA ASP A 15 -4.13 5.68 -2.60
C ASP A 15 -2.97 5.56 -1.61
N VAL A 16 -1.90 4.94 -2.06
CA VAL A 16 -0.71 4.65 -1.26
C VAL A 16 0.51 5.28 -1.88
N THR A 17 1.21 6.09 -1.09
CA THR A 17 2.46 6.74 -1.48
C THR A 17 3.61 6.20 -0.66
N ILE A 18 4.59 5.61 -1.35
CA ILE A 18 5.87 5.21 -0.79
C ILE A 18 6.83 6.37 -1.01
N THR A 19 7.49 6.83 0.06
CA THR A 19 8.54 7.86 0.00
C THR A 19 9.84 7.24 0.49
N ASN A 20 10.88 7.29 -0.32
CA ASN A 20 12.21 6.83 0.05
C ASN A 20 12.98 7.98 0.72
N THR A 21 13.06 7.95 2.04
CA THR A 21 13.81 8.95 2.83
C THR A 21 15.29 8.58 3.00
N GLY A 22 15.73 7.44 2.45
CA GLY A 22 17.12 7.00 2.51
C GLY A 22 18.01 7.67 1.46
N SER A 23 19.31 7.48 1.61
CA SER A 23 20.34 8.04 0.70
C SER A 23 20.62 7.19 -0.54
N THR A 24 19.99 6.02 -0.66
CA THR A 24 20.15 5.11 -1.81
C THR A 24 18.81 4.89 -2.50
N ALA A 25 18.82 4.83 -3.83
CA ALA A 25 17.63 4.52 -4.59
C ALA A 25 17.15 3.09 -4.31
N VAL A 26 15.83 2.89 -4.23
CA VAL A 26 15.22 1.57 -4.17
C VAL A 26 15.02 1.08 -5.60
N ASN A 27 15.52 -0.11 -5.93
CA ASN A 27 15.35 -0.75 -7.23
C ASN A 27 14.51 -2.02 -7.04
N GLY A 28 13.24 -1.93 -7.40
CA GLY A 28 12.23 -2.93 -7.06
C GLY A 28 11.74 -2.73 -5.63
N TRP A 29 10.42 -2.59 -5.48
CA TRP A 29 9.81 -2.41 -4.17
C TRP A 29 8.72 -3.44 -3.91
N THR A 30 8.69 -3.92 -2.68
CA THR A 30 7.64 -4.73 -2.09
C THR A 30 7.19 -4.05 -0.81
N LEU A 31 5.94 -3.60 -0.78
CA LEU A 31 5.30 -3.05 0.41
C LEU A 31 4.45 -4.13 1.08
N GLY A 32 4.80 -4.53 2.29
CA GLY A 32 4.03 -5.48 3.10
C GLY A 32 3.19 -4.78 4.17
N TYR A 33 1.92 -5.15 4.30
CA TYR A 33 1.01 -4.66 5.33
C TYR A 33 -0.15 -5.63 5.56
N THR A 34 -0.87 -5.47 6.67
CA THR A 34 -2.05 -6.30 6.97
C THR A 34 -3.31 -5.47 6.79
N LEU A 35 -4.20 -5.92 5.90
CA LEU A 35 -5.53 -5.37 5.80
C LEU A 35 -6.33 -5.71 7.07
N PRO A 36 -7.03 -4.73 7.67
CA PRO A 36 -7.96 -5.00 8.76
C PRO A 36 -8.99 -6.07 8.42
N SER A 37 -9.45 -6.79 9.44
CA SER A 37 -10.46 -7.83 9.28
C SER A 37 -11.72 -7.30 8.57
N GLY A 38 -12.31 -8.14 7.72
CA GLY A 38 -13.48 -7.77 6.91
C GLY A 38 -13.16 -6.99 5.64
N GLN A 39 -11.90 -6.67 5.34
CA GLN A 39 -11.49 -6.04 4.08
C GLN A 39 -11.04 -7.06 3.04
N THR A 40 -11.41 -6.83 1.77
CA THR A 40 -10.93 -7.62 0.63
C THR A 40 -10.71 -6.72 -0.58
N ILE A 41 -9.53 -6.80 -1.19
CA ILE A 41 -9.17 -6.05 -2.39
C ILE A 41 -9.81 -6.71 -3.62
N SER A 42 -10.40 -5.90 -4.50
CA SER A 42 -11.06 -6.32 -5.73
C SER A 42 -10.40 -5.80 -7.01
N ASN A 43 -9.83 -4.59 -6.98
CA ASN A 43 -9.13 -3.99 -8.13
C ASN A 43 -7.85 -3.30 -7.66
N VAL A 44 -6.81 -3.32 -8.49
CA VAL A 44 -5.50 -2.74 -8.19
C VAL A 44 -4.96 -2.03 -9.43
N TRP A 45 -4.29 -0.90 -9.24
CA TRP A 45 -3.55 -0.21 -10.29
C TRP A 45 -2.15 0.16 -9.82
N ASN A 46 -1.21 0.21 -10.77
CA ASN A 46 0.21 0.55 -10.54
C ASN A 46 0.93 -0.35 -9.51
N ALA A 47 0.38 -1.51 -9.19
CA ALA A 47 0.99 -2.53 -8.35
C ALA A 47 0.37 -3.90 -8.66
N ASN A 48 1.06 -4.96 -8.26
CA ASN A 48 0.46 -6.28 -8.08
C ASN A 48 0.27 -6.52 -6.57
N ILE A 49 -0.90 -6.95 -6.13
CA ILE A 49 -1.16 -7.26 -4.71
C ILE A 49 -1.55 -8.72 -4.55
N SER A 50 -0.89 -9.42 -3.61
CA SER A 50 -1.27 -10.77 -3.21
C SER A 50 -0.95 -11.05 -1.74
N PRO A 51 -1.78 -11.86 -1.04
CA PRO A 51 -3.19 -12.17 -1.35
C PRO A 51 -4.09 -10.91 -1.36
N SER A 52 -5.40 -11.06 -1.56
CA SER A 52 -6.37 -9.96 -1.58
C SER A 52 -6.94 -9.59 -0.19
N SER A 53 -6.61 -10.34 0.86
CA SER A 53 -7.06 -10.10 2.24
C SER A 53 -5.98 -10.55 3.25
N GLY A 54 -6.09 -10.08 4.51
CA GLY A 54 -5.13 -10.42 5.56
C GLY A 54 -3.76 -9.77 5.33
N ALA A 55 -2.68 -10.54 5.49
CA ALA A 55 -1.32 -10.06 5.27
C ALA A 55 -1.00 -10.02 3.77
N VAL A 56 -0.98 -8.81 3.19
CA VAL A 56 -0.81 -8.59 1.76
C VAL A 56 0.57 -8.04 1.42
N LYS A 57 1.03 -8.30 0.20
CA LYS A 57 2.23 -7.70 -0.40
C LYS A 57 1.86 -7.00 -1.68
N ALA A 58 2.13 -5.70 -1.75
CA ALA A 58 2.09 -4.92 -2.97
C ALA A 58 3.49 -4.86 -3.60
N THR A 59 3.63 -5.21 -4.86
CA THR A 59 4.90 -5.12 -5.60
C THR A 59 4.79 -4.17 -6.77
N ASN A 60 5.89 -3.52 -7.13
CA ASN A 60 5.95 -2.64 -8.29
C ASN A 60 5.56 -3.33 -9.60
N VAL A 61 5.09 -2.52 -10.55
CA VAL A 61 5.01 -2.90 -11.96
C VAL A 61 6.26 -2.40 -12.70
N SER A 62 6.37 -2.70 -13.99
CA SER A 62 7.60 -2.44 -14.77
C SER A 62 8.04 -0.97 -14.75
N PHE A 63 7.11 -0.02 -14.84
CA PHE A 63 7.45 1.40 -15.00
C PHE A 63 7.73 2.14 -13.69
N ASN A 64 7.32 1.61 -12.53
CA ASN A 64 7.44 2.30 -11.23
C ASN A 64 8.33 1.57 -10.23
N GLY A 65 9.21 0.69 -10.71
CA GLY A 65 10.08 -0.11 -9.84
C GLY A 65 11.18 0.67 -9.13
N GLN A 66 11.63 1.79 -9.69
CA GLN A 66 12.67 2.61 -9.07
C GLN A 66 12.05 3.73 -8.23
N ILE A 67 12.52 3.87 -6.98
CA ILE A 67 12.21 5.02 -6.12
C ILE A 67 13.52 5.75 -5.84
N PRO A 68 13.73 6.96 -6.40
CA PRO A 68 14.94 7.74 -6.15
C PRO A 68 15.22 7.95 -4.66
N ALA A 69 16.49 8.12 -4.32
CA ALA A 69 16.90 8.50 -2.96
C ALA A 69 16.37 9.89 -2.58
N ASN A 70 16.51 10.24 -1.30
CA ASN A 70 16.35 11.61 -0.78
C ASN A 70 14.96 12.22 -1.04
N GLY A 71 13.90 11.42 -0.89
CA GLY A 71 12.51 11.87 -1.00
C GLY A 71 11.80 11.44 -2.29
N GLY A 72 12.42 10.60 -3.13
CA GLY A 72 11.74 10.01 -4.28
C GLY A 72 10.50 9.22 -3.87
N THR A 73 9.53 9.10 -4.79
CA THR A 73 8.24 8.47 -4.51
C THR A 73 7.82 7.44 -5.55
N ALA A 74 7.00 6.49 -5.11
CA ALA A 74 6.18 5.65 -5.97
C ALA A 74 4.76 5.58 -5.41
N ASN A 75 3.78 5.52 -6.31
CA ASN A 75 2.37 5.54 -5.97
C ASN A 75 1.66 4.33 -6.59
N PHE A 76 0.74 3.75 -5.81
CA PHE A 76 -0.21 2.77 -6.30
C PHE A 76 -1.54 2.96 -5.57
N GLY A 77 -2.57 2.29 -6.06
CA GLY A 77 -3.84 2.28 -5.36
C GLY A 77 -4.64 1.02 -5.64
N TYR A 78 -5.70 0.86 -4.86
CA TYR A 78 -6.59 -0.27 -4.97
C TYR A 78 -8.00 0.09 -4.49
N GLN A 79 -8.96 -0.68 -5.00
CA GLN A 79 -10.34 -0.70 -4.54
C GLN A 79 -10.61 -2.02 -3.83
N GLY A 80 -11.47 -1.98 -2.82
CA GLY A 80 -11.93 -3.17 -2.14
C GLY A 80 -13.29 -3.00 -1.49
N THR A 81 -13.75 -4.07 -0.87
CA THR A 81 -14.93 -4.11 0.00
C THR A 81 -14.48 -4.17 1.45
N TRP A 82 -15.35 -3.69 2.35
CA TRP A 82 -15.15 -3.85 3.78
C TRP A 82 -16.47 -4.08 4.50
N THR A 83 -16.43 -4.81 5.62
CA THR A 83 -17.58 -5.06 6.49
C THR A 83 -17.35 -4.52 7.90
N GLY A 84 -18.43 -4.21 8.62
CA GLY A 84 -18.39 -3.71 10.00
C GLY A 84 -19.03 -2.33 10.14
N SER A 85 -18.95 -1.74 11.34
CA SER A 85 -19.53 -0.42 11.62
C SER A 85 -18.59 0.75 11.28
N THR A 86 -17.29 0.50 11.19
CA THR A 86 -16.28 1.56 10.99
C THR A 86 -15.13 1.05 10.14
N PHE A 87 -14.77 1.82 9.10
CA PHE A 87 -13.61 1.52 8.28
C PHE A 87 -12.32 1.71 9.10
N SER A 88 -11.42 0.73 9.07
CA SER A 88 -10.12 0.78 9.74
C SER A 88 -8.99 0.85 8.71
N LYS A 89 -7.90 1.53 9.04
CA LYS A 89 -6.70 1.60 8.18
C LYS A 89 -5.69 0.55 8.65
N PRO A 90 -4.82 0.01 7.75
CA PRO A 90 -3.63 -0.71 8.19
C PRO A 90 -2.75 0.22 9.04
N THR A 91 -2.11 -0.32 10.07
CA THR A 91 -1.33 0.46 11.06
C THR A 91 0.18 0.33 10.90
N SER A 92 0.64 -0.70 10.19
CA SER A 92 2.06 -1.00 10.01
C SER A 92 2.36 -1.37 8.57
N PHE A 93 3.47 -0.82 8.05
CA PHE A 93 3.94 -1.07 6.70
C PHE A 93 5.43 -1.39 6.72
N THR A 94 5.85 -2.25 5.79
CA THR A 94 7.26 -2.57 5.57
C THR A 94 7.61 -2.40 4.10
N LEU A 95 8.74 -1.76 3.80
CA LEU A 95 9.29 -1.64 2.45
C LEU A 95 10.53 -2.52 2.35
N ASN A 96 10.48 -3.56 1.50
CA ASN A 96 11.55 -4.55 1.35
C ASN A 96 12.03 -5.14 2.69
N GLY A 97 11.11 -5.30 3.65
CA GLY A 97 11.37 -5.83 4.99
C GLY A 97 11.75 -4.79 6.05
N ALA A 98 12.06 -3.55 5.67
CA ALA A 98 12.32 -2.46 6.61
C ALA A 98 11.01 -1.77 7.03
N THR A 99 10.83 -1.49 8.31
CA THR A 99 9.64 -0.79 8.82
C THR A 99 9.55 0.64 8.28
N CYS A 100 8.37 1.01 7.77
CA CYS A 100 8.07 2.37 7.33
C CYS A 100 7.41 3.16 8.47
N THR A 101 7.73 4.45 8.54
CA THR A 101 6.86 5.41 9.23
C THR A 101 5.62 5.68 8.36
N ALA A 102 4.43 5.48 8.94
CA ALA A 102 3.16 5.71 8.26
C ALA A 102 2.49 6.99 8.81
N SER A 103 1.88 7.76 7.91
CA SER A 103 1.15 9.01 8.19
C SER A 103 -0.19 9.01 7.47
#